data_AF-A0A7S3X9H7-F1
#
_entry.id   AF-A0A7S3X9H7-F1
#
_cell.length_a   1.000
_cell.length_b   1.000
_cell.length_c   1.000
_cell.angle_alpha   90.00
_cell.angle_beta   90.00
_cell.angle_gamma   90.00
#
_symmetry.space_group_name_H-M   'P 1'
#
loop_
_entity.id
_entity.type
_entity.pdbx_description
1 polymer ?
#
loop_
_entity_poly.entity_id
_entity_poly.type
_entity_poly.pdbx_seq_one_letter_code
_entity_poly.pdbx_strand_id
1 'polypeptide(L)'
;LIGHCKKGKKPIHTLHDFLNADPDMRKGLSKMDSQQLLDVEAFCTHVSDMELKAIVEVEDEKEIVVGDVATVEIQLTRKNLRDGQAVGPVHAPLFPEPKYEEWWLFLVEAAPSTRIICFKRLRDTEKVVHEKLQFQVSRPGKHSLQLHALCDSYAGIDQKVDLNFNAMQEEEVKREVFVHPEDEDLDNQPTLFQQFMGELNHDEESEEEEEEDKKRNNAVAKEGLGQGKGAKEDS
;
A
#
# COMPACT_ATOMS: atom_id res chain seq x y z
N LEU A 1 18.73 -25.80 37.81
CA LEU A 1 20.08 -25.50 37.29
C LEU A 1 20.31 -24.02 36.88
N ILE A 2 19.29 -23.22 36.55
CA ILE A 2 19.48 -21.83 36.00
C ILE A 2 19.31 -20.71 37.06
N GLY A 3 18.90 -21.03 38.29
CA GLY A 3 18.55 -20.01 39.30
C GLY A 3 19.67 -19.04 39.70
N HIS A 4 20.93 -19.34 39.39
CA HIS A 4 22.06 -18.47 39.64
C HIS A 4 22.22 -17.37 38.57
N CYS A 5 21.71 -17.56 37.34
CA CYS A 5 21.72 -16.54 36.29
C CYS A 5 20.82 -15.35 36.64
N LYS A 6 19.71 -15.62 37.35
CA LYS A 6 18.67 -14.64 37.74
C LYS A 6 19.01 -13.83 39.00
N LYS A 7 20.19 -14.00 39.59
CA LYS A 7 20.58 -13.38 40.87
C LYS A 7 21.85 -12.53 40.71
N GLY A 8 22.02 -11.53 41.58
CA GLY A 8 23.22 -10.67 41.62
C GLY A 8 23.24 -9.55 40.56
N LYS A 9 24.40 -8.88 40.39
CA LYS A 9 24.59 -7.80 39.41
C LYS A 9 24.45 -8.32 37.98
N LYS A 10 23.77 -7.59 37.08
CA LYS A 10 23.40 -8.03 35.70
C LYS A 10 22.71 -9.41 35.69
N PRO A 11 21.47 -9.54 36.20
CA PRO A 11 20.73 -10.80 36.12
C PRO A 11 20.30 -11.08 34.68
N ILE A 12 20.26 -12.35 34.31
CA ILE A 12 19.83 -12.82 32.98
C ILE A 12 18.50 -13.56 33.16
N HIS A 13 17.42 -13.03 32.60
CA HIS A 13 16.07 -13.60 32.71
C HIS A 13 15.60 -14.22 31.39
N THR A 14 15.97 -13.61 30.27
CA THR A 14 15.56 -13.99 28.91
C THR A 14 16.76 -14.33 28.04
N LEU A 15 16.49 -14.91 26.87
CA LEU A 15 17.52 -15.10 25.85
C LEU A 15 18.08 -13.75 25.36
N HIS A 16 17.21 -12.75 25.18
CA HIS A 16 17.61 -11.40 24.82
C HIS A 16 18.61 -10.79 25.81
N ASP A 17 18.38 -10.94 27.12
CA ASP A 17 19.33 -10.48 28.15
C ASP A 17 20.69 -11.17 28.04
N PHE A 18 20.69 -12.46 27.68
CA PHE A 18 21.91 -13.25 27.54
C PHE A 18 22.70 -12.84 26.31
N LEU A 19 22.03 -12.60 25.17
CA LEU A 19 22.66 -12.18 23.92
C LEU A 19 23.28 -10.79 24.05
N ASN A 20 22.59 -9.86 24.71
CA ASN A 20 23.06 -8.49 24.95
C ASN A 20 24.13 -8.37 26.04
N ALA A 21 24.35 -9.41 26.84
CA ALA A 21 25.41 -9.41 27.84
C ALA A 21 26.78 -9.60 27.17
N ASP A 22 27.78 -8.84 27.65
CA ASP A 22 29.18 -9.02 27.26
C ASP A 22 29.57 -10.51 27.40
N PRO A 23 30.22 -11.14 26.39
CA PRO A 23 30.53 -12.57 26.41
C PRO A 23 31.22 -13.04 27.69
N ASP A 24 32.18 -12.26 28.19
CA ASP A 24 32.94 -12.53 29.41
C ASP A 24 32.11 -12.44 30.69
N MET A 25 30.96 -11.77 30.64
CA MET A 25 30.06 -11.51 31.78
C MET A 25 28.83 -12.43 31.78
N ARG A 26 28.70 -13.33 30.79
CA ARG A 26 27.57 -14.25 30.68
C ARG A 26 27.56 -15.26 31.82
N LYS A 27 26.49 -15.23 32.60
CA LYS A 27 26.24 -16.20 33.68
C LYS A 27 25.72 -17.51 33.10
N GLY A 28 25.89 -18.62 33.83
CA GLY A 28 25.39 -19.93 33.40
C GLY A 28 26.43 -20.84 32.76
N LEU A 29 27.61 -20.29 32.43
CA LEU A 29 28.61 -20.98 31.60
C LEU A 29 29.74 -21.63 32.39
N SER A 30 29.90 -21.33 33.69
CA SER A 30 31.07 -21.75 34.48
C SER A 30 31.21 -23.27 34.69
N LYS A 31 30.17 -24.05 34.40
CA LYS A 31 30.17 -25.51 34.51
C LYS A 31 30.31 -26.23 33.17
N MET A 32 30.45 -25.48 32.09
CA MET A 32 30.58 -26.02 30.74
C MET A 32 32.04 -26.30 30.40
N ASP A 33 32.28 -27.35 29.63
CA ASP A 33 33.60 -27.63 29.06
C ASP A 33 33.89 -26.72 27.85
N SER A 34 35.11 -26.76 27.35
CA SER A 34 35.54 -25.91 26.23
C SER A 34 34.73 -26.13 24.95
N GLN A 35 34.26 -27.34 24.69
CA GLN A 35 33.47 -27.64 23.49
C GLN A 35 32.06 -27.06 23.63
N GLN A 36 31.44 -27.23 24.79
CA GLN A 36 30.12 -26.66 25.10
C GLN A 36 30.13 -25.13 25.04
N LEU A 37 31.22 -24.48 25.47
CA LEU A 37 31.37 -23.03 25.36
C LEU A 37 31.43 -22.56 23.89
N LEU A 38 32.15 -23.30 23.04
CA LEU A 38 32.18 -23.03 21.59
C LEU A 38 30.81 -23.22 20.95
N ASP A 39 30.06 -24.25 21.35
CA ASP A 39 28.70 -24.48 20.85
C ASP A 39 27.75 -23.33 21.23
N VAL A 40 27.86 -22.81 22.47
CA VAL A 40 27.09 -21.64 22.92
C VAL A 40 27.47 -20.38 22.14
N GLU A 41 28.76 -20.16 21.89
CA GLU A 41 29.23 -19.03 21.11
C GLU A 41 28.73 -19.10 19.66
N ALA A 42 28.84 -20.26 19.03
CA ALA A 42 28.31 -20.51 17.69
C ALA A 42 26.80 -20.22 17.63
N PHE A 43 26.03 -20.68 18.63
CA PHE A 43 24.61 -20.38 18.73
C PHE A 43 24.33 -18.87 18.86
N CYS A 44 25.07 -18.16 19.73
CA CYS A 44 24.89 -16.73 19.92
C CYS A 44 25.20 -15.90 18.67
N THR A 45 26.12 -16.40 17.84
CA THR A 45 26.47 -15.76 16.57
C THR A 45 25.44 -16.07 15.48
N HIS A 46 24.82 -17.25 15.54
CA HIS A 46 23.85 -17.74 14.56
C HIS A 46 22.43 -17.24 14.80
N VAL A 47 21.98 -17.18 16.05
CA VAL A 47 20.62 -16.76 16.41
C VAL A 47 20.36 -15.33 15.95
N SER A 48 19.18 -15.12 15.40
CA SER A 48 18.82 -13.85 14.76
C SER A 48 18.76 -12.71 15.76
N ASP A 49 19.44 -11.62 15.43
CA ASP A 49 19.38 -10.34 16.15
C ASP A 49 18.61 -9.33 15.29
N MET A 50 17.29 -9.39 15.40
CA MET A 50 16.37 -8.63 14.54
C MET A 50 16.15 -7.21 15.08
N GLU A 51 16.40 -6.21 14.24
CA GLU A 51 15.94 -4.84 14.42
C GLU A 51 14.67 -4.61 13.61
N LEU A 52 13.64 -4.03 14.23
CA LEU A 52 12.38 -3.67 13.61
C LEU A 52 12.23 -2.14 13.57
N LYS A 53 12.02 -1.59 12.38
CA LYS A 53 11.61 -0.20 12.16
C LYS A 53 10.31 -0.19 11.38
N ALA A 54 9.41 0.72 11.75
CA ALA A 54 8.17 0.88 11.02
C ALA A 54 7.65 2.31 11.10
N ILE A 55 7.01 2.77 10.02
CA ILE A 55 6.34 4.07 9.92
C ILE A 55 4.96 3.88 9.29
N VAL A 56 4.02 4.78 9.58
CA VAL A 56 2.68 4.78 8.99
C VAL A 56 2.59 5.98 8.06
N GLU A 57 2.19 5.75 6.81
CA GLU A 57 2.02 6.78 5.79
C GLU A 57 0.82 6.47 4.88
N VAL A 58 0.35 7.47 4.16
CA VAL A 58 -0.63 7.34 3.07
C VAL A 58 0.09 7.75 1.79
N GLU A 59 -0.15 7.02 0.70
CA GLU A 59 0.48 7.31 -0.59
C GLU A 59 0.10 8.70 -1.07
N ASP A 60 1.09 9.49 -1.49
CA ASP A 60 0.96 10.86 -1.99
C ASP A 60 0.29 11.90 -1.06
N GLU A 61 -0.03 11.53 0.18
CA GLU A 61 -0.68 12.40 1.16
C GLU A 61 0.18 12.60 2.42
N LYS A 62 0.24 13.84 2.90
CA LYS A 62 0.96 14.18 4.14
C LYS A 62 0.14 13.89 5.39
N GLU A 63 -1.17 14.00 5.27
CA GLU A 63 -2.12 13.83 6.36
C GLU A 63 -2.87 12.54 6.16
N ILE A 64 -3.11 11.82 7.25
CA ILE A 64 -3.91 10.60 7.22
C ILE A 64 -5.35 11.02 7.50
N VAL A 65 -6.27 10.70 6.62
CA VAL A 65 -7.69 11.05 6.76
C VAL A 65 -8.52 9.78 6.99
N VAL A 66 -9.66 9.93 7.64
CA VAL A 66 -10.64 8.85 7.74
C VAL A 66 -11.08 8.41 6.35
N GLY A 67 -11.16 7.10 6.13
CA GLY A 67 -11.49 6.49 4.84
C GLY A 67 -10.27 5.99 4.08
N ASP A 68 -9.07 6.53 4.37
CA ASP A 68 -7.85 6.19 3.65
C ASP A 68 -7.37 4.77 3.91
N VAL A 69 -6.62 4.25 2.94
CA VAL A 69 -5.83 3.04 3.10
C VAL A 69 -4.42 3.43 3.54
N ALA A 70 -4.20 3.41 4.85
CA ALA A 70 -2.87 3.66 5.41
C ALA A 70 -1.96 2.45 5.19
N THR A 71 -0.70 2.74 4.85
CA THR A 71 0.37 1.76 4.68
C THR A 71 1.35 1.86 5.85
N VAL A 72 1.62 0.73 6.47
CA VAL A 72 2.73 0.57 7.41
C VAL A 72 3.92 0.06 6.62
N GLU A 73 4.92 0.92 6.41
CA GLU A 73 6.22 0.55 5.85
C GLU A 73 7.07 -0.06 6.96
N ILE A 74 7.53 -1.29 6.75
CA ILE A 74 8.24 -2.09 7.74
C ILE A 74 9.62 -2.44 7.19
N GLN A 75 10.65 -2.18 7.98
CA GLN A 75 12.01 -2.62 7.71
C GLN A 75 12.48 -3.54 8.83
N LEU A 76 12.80 -4.78 8.46
CA LEU A 76 13.43 -5.76 9.33
C LEU A 76 14.91 -5.88 8.95
N THR A 77 15.80 -5.77 9.94
CA THR A 77 17.25 -5.86 9.73
C THR A 77 17.88 -6.87 10.68
N ARG A 78 18.47 -7.93 10.14
CA ARG A 78 19.26 -8.92 10.88
C ARG A 78 20.65 -8.38 11.15
N LYS A 79 20.89 -7.86 12.36
CA LYS A 79 22.14 -7.18 12.74
C LYS A 79 23.35 -8.13 12.79
N ASN A 80 23.11 -9.42 13.02
CA ASN A 80 24.16 -10.45 13.06
C ASN A 80 24.69 -10.84 11.67
N LEU A 81 24.02 -10.44 10.57
CA LEU A 81 24.44 -10.77 9.21
C LEU A 81 25.32 -9.67 8.58
N ARG A 82 26.25 -10.09 7.72
CA ARG A 82 27.02 -9.20 6.84
C ARG A 82 26.22 -8.84 5.59
N ASP A 83 26.60 -7.78 4.91
CA ASP A 83 25.93 -7.38 3.66
C ASP A 83 26.08 -8.47 2.59
N GLY A 84 24.98 -8.80 1.91
CA GLY A 84 24.92 -9.90 0.94
C GLY A 84 24.85 -11.30 1.56
N GLN A 85 24.77 -11.43 2.89
CA GLN A 85 24.59 -12.70 3.58
C GLN A 85 23.10 -12.98 3.82
N ALA A 86 22.70 -14.24 3.64
CA ALA A 86 21.40 -14.75 4.05
C ALA A 86 21.53 -15.66 5.29
N VAL A 87 20.48 -15.73 6.10
CA VAL A 87 20.43 -16.63 7.26
C VAL A 87 20.34 -18.09 6.81
N GLY A 88 21.07 -18.96 7.50
CA GLY A 88 20.98 -20.41 7.30
C GLY A 88 19.81 -21.06 8.05
N PRO A 89 19.72 -22.40 8.04
CA PRO A 89 18.76 -23.12 8.85
C PRO A 89 18.91 -22.82 10.34
N VAL A 90 17.81 -22.84 11.08
CA VAL A 90 17.80 -22.60 12.53
C VAL A 90 18.55 -23.69 13.27
N HIS A 91 19.33 -23.29 14.27
CA HIS A 91 19.93 -24.22 15.21
C HIS A 91 18.86 -24.75 16.19
N ALA A 92 18.27 -25.90 15.86
CA ALA A 92 17.25 -26.58 16.66
C ALA A 92 17.52 -28.10 16.71
N PRO A 93 18.51 -28.57 17.51
CA PRO A 93 19.00 -29.96 17.45
C PRO A 93 17.99 -31.03 17.89
N LEU A 94 16.93 -30.65 18.60
CA LEU A 94 15.85 -31.55 19.02
C LEU A 94 14.66 -31.55 18.04
N PHE A 95 14.71 -30.70 17.01
CA PHE A 95 13.70 -30.65 15.96
C PHE A 95 14.13 -31.57 14.80
N PRO A 96 13.24 -32.45 14.29
CA PRO A 96 13.65 -33.57 13.43
C PRO A 96 14.08 -33.16 12.02
N GLU A 97 13.65 -31.99 11.54
CA GLU A 97 13.84 -31.55 10.16
C GLU A 97 14.59 -30.23 10.09
N PRO A 98 15.43 -29.98 9.06
CA PRO A 98 15.98 -28.65 8.82
C PRO A 98 14.85 -27.64 8.62
N LYS A 99 14.91 -26.53 9.35
CA LYS A 99 13.92 -25.46 9.31
C LYS A 99 14.63 -24.13 9.08
N TYR A 100 14.02 -23.24 8.31
CA TYR A 100 14.41 -21.83 8.25
C TYR A 100 13.47 -21.03 9.14
N GLU A 101 13.99 -19.97 9.76
CA GLU A 101 13.16 -19.11 10.59
C GLU A 101 12.09 -18.42 9.75
N GLU A 102 10.89 -18.33 10.30
CA GLU A 102 9.81 -17.51 9.77
C GLU A 102 9.49 -16.41 10.79
N TRP A 103 9.20 -15.21 10.29
CA TRP A 103 8.78 -14.08 11.11
C TRP A 103 7.31 -13.77 10.82
N TRP A 104 6.53 -13.55 11.87
CA TRP A 104 5.14 -13.11 11.75
C TRP A 104 5.02 -11.67 12.18
N LEU A 105 4.54 -10.83 11.26
CA LEU A 105 4.25 -9.42 11.49
C LEU A 105 2.77 -9.30 11.83
N PHE A 106 2.45 -8.84 13.03
CA PHE A 106 1.09 -8.56 13.47
C PHE A 106 0.93 -7.08 13.78
N LEU A 107 0.03 -6.42 13.06
CA LEU A 107 -0.42 -5.08 13.41
C LEU A 107 -1.66 -5.20 14.30
N VAL A 108 -1.58 -4.67 15.51
CA VAL A 108 -2.67 -4.73 16.51
C VAL A 108 -3.02 -3.34 17.01
N GLU A 109 -4.25 -3.14 17.45
CA GLU A 109 -4.58 -1.97 18.27
C GLU A 109 -3.83 -2.05 19.61
N ALA A 110 -3.34 -0.91 20.10
CA ALA A 110 -2.73 -0.84 21.42
C ALA A 110 -3.79 -1.00 22.53
N ALA A 111 -3.33 -1.37 23.72
CA ALA A 111 -4.17 -1.60 24.89
C ALA A 111 -5.17 -0.43 25.15
N PRO A 112 -6.41 -0.72 25.58
CA PRO A 112 -6.90 -2.00 26.09
C PRO A 112 -7.43 -2.97 25.03
N SER A 113 -7.60 -2.52 23.79
CA SER A 113 -7.93 -3.41 22.67
C SER A 113 -6.71 -4.26 22.32
N THR A 114 -6.91 -5.52 21.97
CA THR A 114 -5.85 -6.41 21.44
C THR A 114 -6.27 -7.00 20.09
N ARG A 115 -7.12 -6.26 19.37
CA ARG A 115 -7.63 -6.67 18.07
C ARG A 115 -6.48 -6.66 17.05
N ILE A 116 -6.32 -7.78 16.35
CA ILE A 116 -5.46 -7.87 15.17
C ILE A 116 -6.14 -7.13 14.02
N ILE A 117 -5.43 -6.17 13.44
CA ILE A 117 -5.87 -5.41 12.27
C ILE A 117 -5.50 -6.19 11.02
N CYS A 118 -4.23 -6.53 10.88
CA CYS A 118 -3.72 -7.34 9.79
C CYS A 118 -2.44 -8.07 10.23
N PHE A 119 -2.06 -9.08 9.46
CA PHE A 119 -0.82 -9.81 9.69
C PHE A 119 -0.19 -10.24 8.37
N LYS A 120 1.12 -10.46 8.38
CA LYS A 120 1.86 -11.02 7.25
C LYS A 120 2.92 -11.98 7.75
N ARG A 121 3.09 -13.08 7.01
CA ARG A 121 4.17 -14.02 7.25
C ARG A 121 5.35 -13.71 6.34
N LEU A 122 6.53 -13.60 6.94
CA LEU A 122 7.79 -13.35 6.29
C LEU A 122 8.68 -14.60 6.34
N ARG A 123 9.20 -14.99 5.18
CA ARG A 123 10.12 -16.14 4.99
C ARG A 123 11.46 -15.75 4.40
N ASP A 124 11.64 -14.45 4.16
CA ASP A 124 12.86 -13.94 3.54
C ASP A 124 14.04 -14.11 4.51
N THR A 125 15.16 -14.56 3.96
CA THR A 125 16.38 -14.89 4.68
C THR A 125 17.45 -13.81 4.56
N GLU A 126 17.23 -12.78 3.75
CA GLU A 126 18.18 -11.69 3.53
C GLU A 126 18.43 -10.84 4.78
N LYS A 127 19.53 -10.10 4.79
CA LYS A 127 19.88 -9.22 5.90
C LYS A 127 18.83 -8.13 6.16
N VAL A 128 18.36 -7.46 5.11
CA VAL A 128 17.40 -6.36 5.20
C VAL A 128 16.19 -6.71 4.36
N VAL A 129 15.02 -6.67 4.97
CA VAL A 129 13.74 -6.98 4.32
C VAL A 129 12.81 -5.80 4.49
N HIS A 130 12.19 -5.37 3.41
CA HIS A 130 11.14 -4.36 3.43
C HIS A 130 9.79 -5.02 3.18
N GLU A 131 8.82 -4.71 4.03
CA GLU A 131 7.47 -5.25 3.95
C GLU A 131 6.44 -4.15 4.17
N LYS A 132 5.28 -4.32 3.55
CA LYS A 132 4.16 -3.39 3.64
C LYS A 132 2.93 -4.07 4.22
N LEU A 133 2.25 -3.40 5.15
CA LEU A 133 0.93 -3.80 5.64
C LEU A 133 -0.06 -2.66 5.40
N GLN A 134 -1.19 -2.95 4.78
CA GLN A 134 -2.22 -1.96 4.49
C GLN A 134 -3.46 -2.19 5.35
N PHE A 135 -4.09 -1.11 5.79
CA PHE A 135 -5.35 -1.15 6.55
C PHE A 135 -6.16 0.13 6.33
N GLN A 136 -7.49 0.01 6.46
CA GLN A 136 -8.38 1.16 6.32
C GLN A 136 -8.50 1.93 7.64
N VAL A 137 -8.35 3.26 7.57
CA VAL A 137 -8.51 4.17 8.71
C VAL A 137 -9.99 4.45 8.92
N SER A 138 -10.55 3.90 10.01
CA SER A 138 -12.01 3.87 10.23
C SER A 138 -12.57 4.99 11.10
N ARG A 139 -11.73 5.68 11.87
CA ARG A 139 -12.18 6.66 12.88
C ARG A 139 -11.22 7.84 12.98
N PRO A 140 -11.72 9.07 13.17
CA PRO A 140 -10.86 10.24 13.31
C PRO A 140 -10.18 10.27 14.67
N GLY A 141 -9.15 11.11 14.78
CA GLY A 141 -8.39 11.35 16.00
C GLY A 141 -7.18 10.44 16.16
N LYS A 142 -6.72 10.32 17.42
CA LYS A 142 -5.48 9.63 17.74
C LYS A 142 -5.62 8.11 17.65
N HIS A 143 -4.74 7.51 16.86
CA HIS A 143 -4.54 6.06 16.79
C HIS A 143 -3.26 5.67 17.52
N SER A 144 -3.35 4.57 18.26
CA SER A 144 -2.21 3.92 18.91
C SER A 144 -2.25 2.45 18.52
N LEU A 145 -1.31 2.06 17.67
CA LEU A 145 -1.14 0.71 17.16
C LEU A 145 0.18 0.13 17.66
N GLN A 146 0.31 -1.19 17.61
CA GLN A 146 1.56 -1.89 17.90
C GLN A 146 1.84 -2.86 16.77
N LEU A 147 3.07 -2.81 16.26
CA LEU A 147 3.58 -3.81 15.33
C LEU A 147 4.42 -4.81 16.12
N HIS A 148 4.02 -6.07 16.10
CA HIS A 148 4.76 -7.19 16.67
C HIS A 148 5.43 -7.99 15.55
N ALA A 149 6.73 -8.21 15.65
CA ALA A 149 7.45 -9.18 14.83
C ALA A 149 7.80 -10.38 15.71
N LEU A 150 7.15 -11.51 15.47
CA LEU A 150 7.27 -12.73 16.28
C LEU A 150 8.09 -13.77 15.53
N CYS A 151 9.08 -14.35 16.19
CA CYS A 151 9.88 -15.44 15.61
C CYS A 151 9.19 -16.78 15.88
N ASP A 152 9.07 -17.63 14.86
CA ASP A 152 8.46 -18.96 15.02
C ASP A 152 9.42 -20.02 15.59
N SER A 153 10.73 -19.74 15.59
CA SER A 153 11.80 -20.72 15.84
C SER A 153 12.53 -20.50 17.16
N TYR A 154 12.59 -19.26 17.65
CA TYR A 154 13.33 -18.90 18.86
C TYR A 154 12.46 -18.10 19.82
N ALA A 155 12.34 -18.57 21.06
CA ALA A 155 11.58 -17.88 22.09
C ALA A 155 12.38 -16.70 22.68
N GLY A 156 11.71 -15.55 22.83
CA GLY A 156 12.26 -14.40 23.54
C GLY A 156 13.19 -13.50 22.72
N ILE A 157 13.08 -13.55 21.40
CA ILE A 157 13.73 -12.59 20.48
C ILE A 157 12.73 -11.72 19.70
N ASP A 158 11.44 -11.82 20.05
CA ASP A 158 10.36 -11.05 19.44
C ASP A 158 10.60 -9.55 19.57
N GLN A 159 10.21 -8.80 18.54
CA GLN A 159 10.34 -7.33 18.50
C GLN A 159 8.97 -6.67 18.50
N LYS A 160 8.92 -5.46 19.06
CA LYS A 160 7.70 -4.65 19.12
C LYS A 160 8.03 -3.18 18.86
N VAL A 161 7.23 -2.53 18.02
CA VAL A 161 7.28 -1.08 17.80
C VAL A 161 5.88 -0.49 18.02
N ASP A 162 5.81 0.58 18.80
CA ASP A 162 4.57 1.33 19.02
C ASP A 162 4.43 2.38 17.91
N LEU A 163 3.30 2.38 17.21
CA LEU A 163 2.99 3.27 16.09
C LEU A 163 1.85 4.20 16.50
N ASN A 164 2.11 5.51 16.56
CA ASN A 164 1.11 6.50 16.94
C ASN A 164 0.97 7.54 15.82
N PHE A 165 -0.26 7.78 15.37
CA PHE A 165 -0.57 8.79 14.37
C PHE A 165 -1.94 9.42 14.66
N ASN A 166 -2.25 10.53 14.00
CA ASN A 166 -3.55 11.21 14.11
C ASN A 166 -4.25 11.16 12.74
N ALA A 167 -5.51 10.73 12.73
CA ALA A 167 -6.35 10.76 11.56
C ALA A 167 -7.24 12.00 11.58
N MET A 168 -7.25 12.77 10.49
CA MET A 168 -8.10 13.96 10.33
C MET A 168 -9.50 13.57 9.83
N GLN A 169 -10.49 14.43 10.06
CA GLN A 169 -11.81 14.25 9.44
C GLN A 169 -11.76 14.61 7.95
N GLU A 170 -12.60 13.95 7.15
CA GLU A 170 -12.68 14.19 5.70
C GLU A 170 -13.00 15.66 5.36
N GLU A 171 -13.82 16.30 6.17
CA GLU A 171 -14.26 17.70 5.99
C GLU A 171 -13.18 18.73 6.31
N GLU A 172 -12.15 18.35 7.08
CA GLU A 172 -11.09 19.25 7.55
C GLU A 172 -9.96 19.40 6.51
N VAL A 173 -9.80 18.41 5.62
CA VAL A 173 -8.73 18.37 4.62
C VAL A 173 -9.33 18.61 3.23
N LYS A 174 -9.09 19.80 2.67
CA LYS A 174 -9.42 20.08 1.27
C LYS A 174 -8.44 19.33 0.36
N ARG A 175 -8.80 18.12 -0.06
CA ARG A 175 -8.09 17.39 -1.10
C ARG A 175 -8.22 18.15 -2.42
N GLU A 176 -7.09 18.54 -2.99
CA GLU A 176 -7.07 19.02 -4.37
C GLU A 176 -7.39 17.84 -5.27
N VAL A 177 -8.62 17.78 -5.79
CA VAL A 177 -8.99 16.78 -6.80
C VAL A 177 -8.20 17.13 -8.06
N PHE A 178 -7.17 16.34 -8.38
CA PHE A 178 -6.49 16.44 -9.66
C PHE A 178 -7.41 15.86 -10.72
N VAL A 179 -8.13 16.73 -11.43
CA VAL A 179 -8.90 16.34 -12.61
C VAL A 179 -7.89 16.09 -13.73
N HIS A 180 -7.85 14.87 -14.26
CA HIS A 180 -6.98 14.58 -15.40
C HIS A 180 -7.48 15.39 -16.62
N PRO A 181 -6.62 15.96 -17.47
CA PRO A 181 -7.08 16.74 -18.64
C PRO A 181 -8.02 15.97 -19.58
N GLU A 182 -7.86 14.65 -19.67
CA GLU A 182 -8.76 13.77 -20.44
C GLU A 182 -10.16 13.67 -19.81
N ASP A 183 -10.29 13.88 -18.49
CA ASP A 183 -11.58 13.91 -17.79
C ASP A 183 -12.29 15.27 -17.96
N GLU A 184 -11.54 16.37 -18.07
CA GLU A 184 -12.12 17.70 -18.39
C GLU A 184 -12.75 17.73 -19.79
N ASP A 185 -12.15 17.02 -20.75
CA ASP A 185 -12.66 16.96 -22.12
C ASP A 185 -13.93 16.10 -22.23
N LEU A 186 -14.11 15.10 -21.36
CA LEU A 186 -15.29 14.24 -21.34
C LEU A 186 -16.56 14.98 -20.92
N ASP A 187 -16.47 15.94 -20.00
CA ASP A 187 -17.60 16.79 -19.59
C ASP A 187 -18.04 17.76 -20.70
N ASN A 188 -17.13 18.10 -21.62
CA ASN A 188 -17.43 18.95 -22.77
C ASN A 188 -18.00 18.17 -23.97
N GLN A 189 -17.97 16.84 -23.94
CA GLN A 189 -18.54 16.02 -25.01
C GLN A 189 -20.07 15.91 -24.85
N PRO A 190 -20.84 16.05 -25.94
CA PRO A 190 -22.26 15.81 -25.89
C PRO A 190 -22.51 14.38 -25.43
N THR A 191 -23.44 14.22 -24.48
CA THR A 191 -23.82 12.88 -24.03
C THR A 191 -24.39 12.08 -25.21
N LEU A 192 -24.26 10.75 -25.16
CA LEU A 192 -24.85 9.86 -26.18
C LEU A 192 -26.35 10.14 -26.40
N PHE A 193 -27.05 10.56 -25.33
CA PHE A 193 -28.45 10.99 -25.39
C PHE A 193 -28.66 12.31 -26.15
N GLN A 194 -27.82 13.31 -25.93
CA GLN A 194 -27.86 14.58 -26.70
C GLN A 194 -27.52 14.38 -28.17
N GLN A 195 -26.56 13.50 -28.48
CA GLN A 195 -26.22 13.18 -29.86
C GLN A 195 -27.39 12.50 -30.59
N PHE A 196 -28.04 11.54 -29.93
CA PHE A 196 -29.22 10.85 -30.48
C PHE A 196 -30.44 11.77 -30.66
N MET A 197 -30.69 12.68 -29.71
CA MET A 197 -31.75 13.70 -29.83
C MET A 197 -31.43 14.74 -30.92
N GLY A 198 -30.15 15.10 -31.07
CA GLY A 198 -29.71 16.00 -32.13
C GLY A 198 -29.89 15.41 -33.52
N GLU A 199 -29.61 14.11 -33.70
CA GLU A 199 -29.86 13.38 -34.95
C GLU A 199 -31.37 13.28 -35.25
N LEU A 200 -32.19 12.96 -34.24
CA LEU A 200 -33.66 12.89 -34.41
C LEU A 200 -34.29 14.23 -34.79
N ASN A 201 -33.86 15.34 -34.17
CA ASN A 201 -34.35 16.67 -34.52
C ASN A 201 -33.91 17.11 -35.93
N HIS A 202 -32.73 16.67 -36.38
CA HIS A 202 -32.21 17.00 -37.70
C HIS A 202 -32.96 16.25 -38.82
N ASP A 203 -33.49 15.07 -38.52
CA ASP A 203 -34.38 14.34 -39.43
C ASP A 203 -35.76 15.01 -39.53
N GLU A 204 -36.32 15.54 -38.43
CA GLU A 204 -37.62 16.24 -38.44
C GLU A 204 -37.59 17.60 -39.18
N GLU A 205 -36.52 18.40 -39.07
CA GLU A 205 -36.41 19.68 -39.82
C GLU A 205 -36.23 19.47 -41.33
N SER A 206 -35.67 18.33 -41.74
CA SER A 206 -35.48 18.01 -43.17
C SER A 206 -36.79 17.67 -43.90
N GLU A 207 -37.82 17.24 -43.18
CA GLU A 207 -39.15 16.97 -43.76
C GLU A 207 -40.03 18.22 -43.89
N GLU A 208 -39.73 19.32 -43.16
CA GLU A 208 -40.49 20.57 -43.25
C GLU A 208 -40.00 21.52 -44.35
N GLU A 209 -38.71 21.49 -44.73
CA GLU A 209 -38.18 22.38 -45.79
C GLU A 209 -38.56 21.95 -47.23
N GLU A 210 -38.94 20.69 -47.48
CA GLU A 210 -39.37 20.26 -48.82
C GLU A 210 -40.81 20.70 -49.20
N GLU A 211 -41.61 21.18 -48.25
CA GLU A 211 -43.01 21.62 -48.49
C GLU A 211 -43.12 23.11 -48.89
N GLU A 212 -42.17 23.99 -48.54
CA GLU A 212 -42.27 25.43 -48.86
C GLU A 212 -41.83 25.78 -50.30
N ASP A 213 -40.89 25.03 -50.90
CA ASP A 213 -40.34 25.38 -52.22
C ASP A 213 -41.28 25.07 -53.40
N LYS A 214 -42.34 24.29 -53.19
CA LYS A 214 -43.36 24.02 -54.22
C LYS A 214 -44.38 25.15 -54.38
N LYS A 215 -44.50 26.10 -53.44
CA LYS A 215 -45.49 27.19 -53.51
C LYS A 215 -44.99 28.48 -54.19
N ARG A 216 -43.68 28.69 -54.33
CA ARG A 216 -43.12 29.92 -54.91
C ARG A 216 -43.00 29.94 -56.44
N ASN A 217 -42.97 28.78 -57.10
CA ASN A 217 -42.71 28.72 -58.55
C ASN A 217 -43.93 28.98 -59.47
N ASN A 218 -45.13 29.21 -58.93
CA ASN A 218 -46.35 29.35 -59.77
C ASN A 218 -46.87 30.80 -59.98
N ALA A 219 -46.19 31.82 -59.44
CA ALA A 219 -46.73 33.19 -59.42
C ALA A 219 -46.01 34.22 -60.35
N VAL A 220 -44.89 33.89 -61.00
CA VAL A 220 -44.04 34.91 -61.66
C VAL A 220 -44.07 34.89 -63.21
N ALA A 221 -44.76 33.95 -63.86
CA ALA A 221 -44.74 33.84 -65.33
C ALA A 221 -46.03 34.34 -66.01
N LYS A 222 -46.42 35.61 -65.86
CA LYS A 222 -47.34 36.27 -66.81
C LYS A 222 -47.39 37.80 -66.68
N GLU A 223 -46.45 38.48 -67.33
CA GLU A 223 -46.48 39.87 -67.84
C GLU A 223 -45.03 40.21 -68.24
N GLY A 224 -44.64 40.67 -69.43
CA GLY A 224 -45.26 41.05 -70.69
C GLY A 224 -44.21 41.83 -71.49
N LEU A 225 -44.35 41.87 -72.82
CA LEU A 225 -43.72 42.79 -73.82
C LEU A 225 -42.27 42.46 -74.23
N GLY A 226 -41.84 42.55 -75.50
CA GLY A 226 -42.45 42.99 -76.74
C GLY A 226 -41.35 43.27 -77.79
N GLN A 227 -41.55 42.73 -79.01
CA GLN A 227 -41.10 43.15 -80.35
C GLN A 227 -39.63 43.52 -80.67
N GLY A 228 -39.12 42.88 -81.73
CA GLY A 228 -38.01 43.36 -82.58
C GLY A 228 -37.81 42.50 -83.84
N LYS A 229 -38.14 43.06 -85.02
CA LYS A 229 -37.94 42.56 -86.41
C LYS A 229 -36.44 42.22 -86.68
N GLY A 230 -35.98 41.38 -87.62
CA GLY A 230 -36.48 40.74 -88.83
C GLY A 230 -35.40 40.84 -89.94
N ALA A 231 -34.98 39.73 -90.58
CA ALA A 231 -34.36 39.60 -91.93
C ALA A 231 -33.93 38.12 -92.17
N LYS A 232 -34.63 37.37 -93.03
CA LYS A 232 -34.26 36.93 -94.42
C LYS A 232 -33.09 35.92 -94.51
N GLU A 233 -33.39 34.66 -94.87
CA GLU A 233 -33.27 34.04 -96.23
C GLU A 233 -31.79 33.94 -96.67
N ASP A 234 -31.24 32.79 -97.06
CA ASP A 234 -31.70 31.92 -98.14
C ASP A 234 -30.86 30.62 -98.22
N SER A 235 -31.42 29.63 -98.94
CA SER A 235 -30.80 28.43 -99.56
C SER A 235 -30.50 27.19 -98.72
#